data_AF-A0A969DY37-F1
#
_entry.id   AF-A0A969DY37-F1
#
_cell.length_a   1.000
_cell.length_b   1.000
_cell.length_c   1.000
_cell.angle_alpha   90.00
_cell.angle_beta   90.00
_cell.angle_gamma   90.00
#
_symmetry.space_group_name_H-M   'P 1'
#
loop_
_entity.id
_entity.type
_entity.pdbx_description
1 polymer ?
#
loop_
_entity_poly.entity_id
_entity_poly.type
_entity_poly.pdbx_seq_one_letter_code
_entity_poly.pdbx_strand_id
1 'polypeptide(L)'
;MKTPPSFLRPSRIPQRLAIALAGLSLSTGLAIGGATSADAFSWRDLLRGGIQIVQGVQLSNLSPEQEMSLGADINKQLLQRDLKLYRGDPGLVAYVDQIGQRLAQQSDRPELTYKFQVVEDDQINAYATLGGYVYVTTGLMKLAANEAELAGVIGHEIGHIEGKHLISQMSREAWRGGLMSAAGVDRNRAVQIGMELAVRRPRSRENEYDADLRGLRIMREATYAESAMVSFMGKLAQKGGAPPTFLSTHPHGKDRVLALQRNLNPTVSGNTGLDEAYYSQQIRALGRRNVTGAR
;
A
#
# COMPACT_ATOMS: atom_id res chain seq x y z
N MET A 1 -3.74 76.53 -51.87
CA MET A 1 -4.28 75.17 -51.66
C MET A 1 -3.28 74.39 -50.83
N LYS A 2 -3.70 73.90 -49.67
CA LYS A 2 -2.89 73.24 -48.63
C LYS A 2 -2.68 71.76 -48.97
N THR A 3 -1.44 71.28 -48.91
CA THR A 3 -1.11 69.86 -48.73
C THR A 3 -0.92 69.58 -47.22
N PRO A 4 -1.46 68.48 -46.67
CA PRO A 4 -1.32 68.16 -45.25
C PRO A 4 0.02 67.44 -44.96
N PRO A 5 0.57 67.54 -43.74
CA PRO A 5 1.73 66.77 -43.32
C PRO A 5 1.36 65.32 -42.94
N SER A 6 2.31 64.42 -43.18
CA SER A 6 2.30 62.97 -42.98
C SER A 6 2.25 62.55 -41.50
N PHE A 7 1.34 61.64 -41.14
CA PHE A 7 1.35 60.93 -39.85
C PHE A 7 2.29 59.71 -39.91
N LEU A 8 3.30 59.66 -39.03
CA LEU A 8 4.09 58.47 -38.76
C LEU A 8 3.28 57.46 -37.92
N ARG A 9 3.22 56.20 -38.35
CA ARG A 9 2.66 55.08 -37.57
C ARG A 9 3.63 54.66 -36.46
N PRO A 10 3.20 54.45 -35.20
CA PRO A 10 4.04 53.80 -34.21
C PRO A 10 4.18 52.30 -34.52
N SER A 11 5.41 51.80 -34.46
CA SER A 11 5.77 50.38 -34.57
C SER A 11 5.16 49.57 -33.41
N ARG A 12 4.44 48.50 -33.73
CA ARG A 12 3.93 47.54 -32.75
C ARG A 12 5.08 46.65 -32.26
N ILE A 13 5.42 46.74 -30.98
CA ILE A 13 6.29 45.76 -30.32
C ILE A 13 5.51 44.43 -30.21
N PRO A 14 6.05 43.29 -30.65
CA PRO A 14 5.36 42.01 -30.55
C PRO A 14 5.22 41.54 -29.08
N GLN A 15 4.01 41.14 -28.71
CA GLN A 15 3.56 40.73 -27.35
C GLN A 15 4.37 39.61 -26.65
N ARG A 16 5.38 39.03 -27.31
CA ARG A 16 6.20 37.94 -26.74
C ARG A 16 7.33 38.40 -25.83
N LEU A 17 7.57 39.71 -25.71
CA LEU A 17 8.54 40.30 -24.77
C LEU A 17 7.92 40.86 -23.49
N ALA A 18 6.58 40.93 -23.39
CA ALA A 18 5.89 41.46 -22.20
C ALA A 18 5.84 40.48 -21.01
N ILE A 19 6.07 39.18 -21.25
CA ILE A 19 6.03 38.15 -20.18
C ILE A 19 7.42 37.96 -19.53
N ALA A 20 8.50 38.44 -20.15
CA ALA A 20 9.85 38.35 -19.59
C ALA A 20 10.21 39.48 -18.59
N LEU A 21 9.28 40.41 -18.33
CA LEU A 21 9.45 41.51 -17.36
C LEU A 21 8.36 41.59 -16.27
N ALA A 22 7.46 40.60 -16.19
CA ALA A 22 6.54 40.43 -15.05
C ALA A 22 7.23 39.75 -13.85
N GLY A 23 8.55 39.93 -13.74
CA GLY A 23 9.39 39.50 -12.65
C GLY A 23 10.29 40.65 -12.24
N LEU A 24 9.70 41.75 -11.78
CA LEU A 24 10.28 42.68 -10.81
C LEU A 24 9.24 43.78 -10.50
N SER A 25 9.10 44.12 -9.22
CA SER A 25 8.37 45.27 -8.65
C SER A 25 6.84 45.21 -8.55
N LEU A 26 6.36 44.69 -7.41
CA LEU A 26 5.28 45.34 -6.68
C LEU A 26 5.51 45.18 -5.16
N SER A 27 6.33 46.07 -4.60
CA SER A 27 6.45 46.25 -3.15
C SER A 27 6.58 47.73 -2.83
N THR A 28 5.44 48.41 -2.76
CA THR A 28 5.29 49.65 -2.00
C THR A 28 3.95 49.60 -1.29
N GLY A 29 3.92 48.93 -0.14
CA GLY A 29 2.92 49.17 0.90
C GLY A 29 3.60 50.00 2.00
N LEU A 30 3.12 51.23 2.21
CA LEU A 30 3.50 52.02 3.37
C LEU A 30 3.04 51.30 4.65
N ALA A 31 3.98 51.13 5.58
CA ALA A 31 3.78 50.50 6.87
C ALA A 31 3.03 51.41 7.84
N ILE A 32 1.93 50.93 8.42
CA ILE A 32 1.53 51.24 9.81
C ILE A 32 0.96 49.93 10.41
N GLY A 33 1.71 49.32 11.31
CA GLY A 33 1.38 48.06 11.98
C GLY A 33 2.54 47.08 11.88
N GLY A 34 3.21 46.80 13.00
CA GLY A 34 4.44 46.03 13.08
C GLY A 34 4.34 44.67 12.39
N ALA A 35 4.93 44.57 11.19
CA ALA A 35 5.14 43.32 10.49
C ALA A 35 6.47 42.73 10.99
N THR A 36 6.38 41.57 11.64
CA THR A 36 7.54 40.71 11.87
C THR A 36 8.25 40.49 10.53
N SER A 37 9.54 40.80 10.46
CA SER A 37 10.36 40.50 9.30
C SER A 37 10.28 39.00 8.99
N ALA A 38 9.54 38.64 7.95
CA ALA A 38 9.69 37.35 7.32
C ALA A 38 11.06 37.36 6.64
N ASP A 39 11.96 36.48 7.09
CA ASP A 39 13.30 36.38 6.53
C ASP A 39 13.22 36.17 5.01
N ALA A 40 13.84 37.09 4.27
CA ALA A 40 13.86 37.04 2.82
C ALA A 40 14.71 35.84 2.36
N PHE A 41 14.07 34.86 1.74
CA PHE A 41 14.75 33.71 1.14
C PHE A 41 15.78 34.17 0.08
N SER A 42 17.00 33.65 0.19
CA SER A 42 18.08 33.94 -0.76
C SER A 42 17.90 33.15 -2.06
N TRP A 43 17.91 33.84 -3.20
CA TRP A 43 17.90 33.23 -4.53
C TRP A 43 19.08 32.26 -4.77
N ARG A 44 20.18 32.41 -4.02
CA ARG A 44 21.33 31.49 -4.10
C ARG A 44 21.05 30.15 -3.42
N ASP A 45 20.18 30.12 -2.41
CA ASP A 45 19.76 28.87 -1.75
C ASP A 45 18.79 28.08 -2.62
N LEU A 46 17.94 28.78 -3.40
CA LEU A 46 17.07 28.19 -4.44
C LEU A 46 17.85 27.51 -5.58
N LEU A 47 19.04 28.03 -5.93
CA LEU A 47 19.86 27.54 -7.03
C LEU A 47 20.91 26.49 -6.60
N ARG A 48 21.42 26.55 -5.37
CA ARG A 48 22.36 25.53 -4.83
C ARG A 48 21.64 24.37 -4.14
N GLY A 49 20.56 24.66 -3.42
CA GLY A 49 19.62 23.65 -2.93
C GLY A 49 18.52 23.52 -3.95
N GLY A 50 18.82 22.88 -5.09
CA GLY A 50 17.91 22.74 -6.22
C GLY A 50 16.50 22.46 -5.71
N ILE A 51 15.56 23.36 -6.04
CA ILE A 51 14.19 23.45 -5.53
C ILE A 51 13.76 22.12 -4.92
N GLN A 52 13.91 21.95 -3.61
CA GLN A 52 13.12 20.95 -2.91
C GLN A 52 11.70 21.50 -2.92
N ILE A 53 11.03 21.35 -4.06
CA ILE A 53 9.59 21.46 -4.15
C ILE A 53 9.13 20.53 -3.05
N VAL A 54 8.47 21.08 -2.04
CA VAL A 54 7.89 20.33 -0.93
C VAL A 54 7.24 19.09 -1.54
N GLN A 55 7.88 17.93 -1.37
CA GLN A 55 7.41 16.67 -1.94
C GLN A 55 6.26 16.16 -1.06
N GLY A 56 5.29 17.02 -0.83
CA GLY A 56 4.13 16.71 -0.06
C GLY A 56 3.32 15.65 -0.80
N VAL A 57 3.10 14.55 -0.12
CA VAL A 57 2.32 13.42 -0.58
C VAL A 57 0.85 13.72 -0.27
N GLN A 58 0.05 13.88 -1.31
CA GLN A 58 -1.40 14.04 -1.19
C GLN A 58 -2.05 12.66 -1.04
N LEU A 59 -2.07 12.13 0.19
CA LEU A 59 -2.56 10.78 0.48
C LEU A 59 -4.00 10.53 0.01
N SER A 60 -4.86 11.55 0.02
CA SER A 60 -6.25 11.45 -0.44
C SER A 60 -6.40 11.34 -1.96
N ASN A 61 -5.37 11.66 -2.74
CA ASN A 61 -5.43 11.72 -4.20
C ASN A 61 -4.12 11.25 -4.86
N LEU A 62 -3.61 10.09 -4.45
CA LEU A 62 -2.44 9.48 -5.09
C LEU A 62 -2.81 8.92 -6.46
N SER A 63 -2.02 9.27 -7.48
CA SER A 63 -2.02 8.51 -8.73
C SER A 63 -1.45 7.10 -8.53
N PRO A 64 -1.76 6.13 -9.39
CA PRO A 64 -1.16 4.80 -9.32
C PRO A 64 0.38 4.84 -9.30
N GLU A 65 1.01 5.72 -10.06
CA GLU A 65 2.46 5.88 -10.12
C GLU A 65 3.02 6.43 -8.80
N GLN A 66 2.34 7.41 -8.20
CA GLN A 66 2.73 7.95 -6.89
C GLN A 66 2.58 6.89 -5.79
N GLU A 67 1.50 6.11 -5.83
CA GLU A 67 1.27 4.99 -4.91
C GLU A 67 2.38 3.93 -5.04
N MET A 68 2.73 3.53 -6.26
CA MET A 68 3.82 2.58 -6.52
C MET A 68 5.18 3.12 -6.08
N SER A 69 5.44 4.40 -6.33
CA SER A 69 6.69 5.06 -5.92
C SER A 69 6.82 5.12 -4.40
N LEU A 70 5.74 5.50 -3.69
CA LEU A 70 5.72 5.52 -2.24
C LEU A 70 5.78 4.10 -1.64
N GLY A 71 5.10 3.14 -2.27
CA GLY A 71 5.16 1.72 -1.91
C GLY A 71 6.57 1.15 -2.03
N ALA A 72 7.31 1.51 -3.08
CA ALA A 72 8.71 1.11 -3.25
C ALA A 72 9.62 1.66 -2.14
N ASP A 73 9.40 2.91 -1.71
CA ASP A 73 10.14 3.51 -0.59
C ASP A 73 9.83 2.81 0.74
N ILE A 74 8.55 2.50 0.99
CA ILE A 74 8.11 1.73 2.16
C ILE A 74 8.75 0.34 2.16
N ASN A 75 8.66 -0.39 1.04
CA ASN A 75 9.28 -1.70 0.87
C ASN A 75 10.78 -1.63 1.16
N LYS A 76 11.50 -0.66 0.57
CA LYS A 76 12.93 -0.49 0.78
C LYS A 76 13.26 -0.33 2.27
N GLN A 77 12.51 0.51 3.00
CA GLN A 77 12.76 0.71 4.43
C GLN A 77 12.39 -0.52 5.27
N LEU A 78 11.29 -1.22 4.94
CA LEU A 78 10.91 -2.47 5.62
C LEU A 78 12.00 -3.54 5.47
N LEU A 79 12.51 -3.75 4.25
CA LEU A 79 13.57 -4.73 3.99
C LEU A 79 14.92 -4.37 4.64
N GLN A 80 15.13 -3.09 4.96
CA GLN A 80 16.34 -2.63 5.65
C GLN A 80 16.25 -2.79 7.17
N ARG A 81 15.05 -2.78 7.75
CA ARG A 81 14.87 -2.59 9.20
C ARG A 81 14.08 -3.70 9.88
N ASP A 82 13.05 -4.21 9.22
CA ASP A 82 11.99 -4.99 9.86
C ASP A 82 11.82 -6.39 9.24
N LEU A 83 12.04 -6.55 7.93
CA LEU A 83 11.73 -7.78 7.20
C LEU A 83 12.98 -8.39 6.55
N LYS A 84 13.14 -9.71 6.72
CA LYS A 84 14.18 -10.50 6.04
C LYS A 84 13.52 -11.35 4.95
N LEU A 85 13.92 -11.16 3.70
CA LEU A 85 13.43 -12.01 2.61
C LEU A 85 13.98 -13.43 2.72
N TYR A 86 13.09 -14.42 2.53
CA TYR A 86 13.45 -15.81 2.41
C TYR A 86 14.21 -16.05 1.10
N ARG A 87 15.37 -16.72 1.19
CA ARG A 87 16.25 -17.03 0.06
C ARG A 87 16.60 -18.52 -0.06
N GLY A 88 15.99 -19.37 0.74
CA GLY A 88 16.34 -20.79 0.83
C GLY A 88 15.90 -21.63 -0.38
N ASP A 89 14.84 -21.23 -1.07
CA ASP A 89 14.32 -21.92 -2.25
C ASP A 89 13.67 -20.93 -3.24
N PRO A 90 14.31 -20.62 -4.37
CA PRO A 90 13.72 -19.77 -5.41
C PRO A 90 12.42 -20.34 -6.01
N GLY A 91 12.25 -21.66 -6.03
CA GLY A 91 11.03 -22.32 -6.52
C GLY A 91 9.84 -22.00 -5.62
N LEU A 92 10.04 -22.02 -4.30
CA LEU A 92 9.01 -21.60 -3.34
C LEU A 92 8.61 -20.13 -3.50
N VAL A 93 9.59 -19.25 -3.71
CA VAL A 93 9.33 -17.81 -3.94
C VAL A 93 8.54 -17.61 -5.23
N ALA A 94 8.94 -18.28 -6.32
CA ALA A 94 8.22 -18.25 -7.59
C ALA A 94 6.80 -18.81 -7.47
N TYR A 95 6.60 -19.87 -6.68
CA TYR A 95 5.30 -20.45 -6.43
C TYR A 95 4.34 -19.47 -5.72
N VAL A 96 4.81 -18.75 -4.70
CA VAL A 96 4.02 -17.71 -4.02
C VAL A 96 3.69 -16.56 -4.98
N ASP A 97 4.66 -16.14 -5.80
CA ASP A 97 4.41 -15.12 -6.83
C ASP A 97 3.36 -15.58 -7.84
N GLN A 98 3.44 -16.82 -8.33
CA GLN A 98 2.43 -17.38 -9.26
C GLN A 98 1.00 -17.34 -8.70
N ILE A 99 0.82 -17.74 -7.44
CA ILE A 99 -0.49 -17.65 -6.75
C ILE A 99 -0.95 -16.19 -6.70
N GLY A 100 -0.06 -15.30 -6.25
CA GLY A 100 -0.36 -13.89 -6.10
C GLY A 100 -0.71 -13.20 -7.42
N GLN A 101 0.06 -13.43 -8.48
CA GLN A 101 -0.19 -12.84 -9.79
C GLN A 101 -1.53 -13.32 -10.37
N ARG A 102 -1.86 -14.61 -10.18
CA ARG A 102 -3.16 -15.16 -10.59
C ARG A 102 -4.33 -14.45 -9.89
N LEU A 103 -4.21 -14.19 -8.59
CA LEU A 103 -5.22 -13.48 -7.80
C LEU A 103 -5.29 -11.99 -8.17
N ALA A 104 -4.14 -11.31 -8.31
CA ALA A 104 -4.07 -9.88 -8.62
C ALA A 104 -4.73 -9.51 -9.95
N GLN A 105 -4.66 -10.40 -10.95
CA GLN A 105 -5.36 -10.23 -12.23
C GLN A 105 -6.89 -10.18 -12.11
N GLN A 106 -7.45 -10.71 -11.02
CA GLN A 106 -8.89 -10.69 -10.72
C GLN A 106 -9.26 -9.62 -9.67
N SER A 107 -8.32 -8.74 -9.32
CA SER A 107 -8.63 -7.57 -8.48
C SER A 107 -9.24 -6.45 -9.33
N ASP A 108 -9.88 -5.47 -8.67
CA ASP A 108 -10.34 -4.24 -9.33
C ASP A 108 -9.17 -3.26 -9.61
N ARG A 109 -7.92 -3.68 -9.35
CA ARG A 109 -6.70 -2.88 -9.58
C ARG A 109 -5.59 -3.66 -10.29
N PRO A 110 -5.85 -4.33 -11.44
CA PRO A 110 -4.85 -5.15 -12.12
C PRO A 110 -3.73 -4.32 -12.78
N GLU A 111 -3.89 -2.99 -12.86
CA GLU A 111 -2.89 -2.07 -13.39
C GLU A 111 -1.67 -1.86 -12.48
N LEU A 112 -1.77 -2.23 -11.20
CA LEU A 112 -0.65 -2.15 -10.27
C LEU A 112 0.39 -3.23 -10.57
N THR A 113 1.67 -2.88 -10.38
CA THR A 113 2.75 -3.88 -10.43
C THR A 113 2.84 -4.63 -9.11
N TYR A 114 2.09 -5.72 -8.96
CA TYR A 114 2.12 -6.52 -7.74
C TYR A 114 3.46 -7.23 -7.53
N LYS A 115 3.90 -7.28 -6.28
CA LYS A 115 5.14 -7.90 -5.81
C LYS A 115 4.81 -8.77 -4.60
N PHE A 116 4.90 -10.09 -4.76
CA PHE A 116 4.69 -11.04 -3.68
C PHE A 116 6.03 -11.48 -3.12
N GLN A 117 6.23 -11.27 -1.82
CA GLN A 117 7.52 -11.50 -1.16
C GLN A 117 7.37 -12.49 -0.02
N VAL A 118 8.23 -13.51 0.00
CA VAL A 118 8.32 -14.44 1.12
C VAL A 118 9.26 -13.88 2.17
N VAL A 119 8.77 -13.73 3.40
CA VAL A 119 9.53 -13.24 4.55
C VAL A 119 9.94 -14.44 5.41
N GLU A 120 11.24 -14.53 5.71
CA GLU A 120 11.81 -15.52 6.62
C GLU A 120 11.49 -15.13 8.07
N ASP A 121 10.33 -15.59 8.53
CA ASP A 121 9.80 -15.38 9.87
C ASP A 121 8.91 -16.58 10.23
N ASP A 122 9.07 -17.13 11.42
CA ASP A 122 8.28 -18.24 11.95
C ASP A 122 6.96 -17.79 12.58
N GLN A 123 6.77 -16.48 12.78
CA GLN A 123 5.46 -15.94 13.14
C GLN A 123 4.46 -16.17 12.01
N ILE A 124 3.19 -16.34 12.37
CA ILE A 124 2.10 -16.43 11.39
C ILE A 124 1.67 -15.01 11.09
N ASN A 125 2.07 -14.50 9.93
CA ASN A 125 1.61 -13.21 9.44
C ASN A 125 1.63 -13.07 7.91
N ALA A 126 0.87 -12.09 7.43
CA ALA A 126 0.94 -11.53 6.09
C ALA A 126 0.63 -10.03 6.17
N TYR A 127 1.13 -9.26 5.20
CA TYR A 127 0.92 -7.82 5.17
C TYR A 127 0.81 -7.33 3.74
N ALA A 128 0.03 -6.27 3.52
CA ALA A 128 0.04 -5.49 2.30
C ALA A 128 0.46 -4.03 2.53
N THR A 129 1.33 -3.52 1.66
CA THR A 129 1.66 -2.09 1.57
C THR A 129 1.17 -1.48 0.25
N LEU A 130 1.34 -0.16 0.11
CA LEU A 130 1.01 0.57 -1.11
C LEU A 130 1.69 -0.04 -2.34
N GLY A 131 1.07 0.15 -3.50
CA GLY A 131 1.74 -0.10 -4.78
C GLY A 131 1.86 -1.56 -5.16
N GLY A 132 1.05 -2.45 -4.58
CA GLY A 132 0.99 -3.86 -4.96
C GLY A 132 1.91 -4.80 -4.17
N TYR A 133 2.58 -4.32 -3.11
CA TYR A 133 3.47 -5.16 -2.32
C TYR A 133 2.69 -5.99 -1.29
N VAL A 134 2.84 -7.30 -1.37
CA VAL A 134 2.27 -8.27 -0.42
C VAL A 134 3.39 -9.14 0.13
N TYR A 135 3.42 -9.31 1.44
CA TYR A 135 4.44 -10.05 2.16
C TYR A 135 3.80 -11.23 2.88
N VAL A 136 4.38 -12.42 2.74
CA VAL A 136 3.89 -13.64 3.38
C VAL A 136 5.02 -14.28 4.18
N THR A 137 4.77 -14.55 5.46
CA THR A 137 5.77 -15.19 6.33
C THR A 137 5.87 -16.70 6.11
N THR A 138 7.06 -17.26 6.29
CA THR A 138 7.24 -18.71 6.26
C THR A 138 6.43 -19.44 7.33
N GLY A 139 6.18 -18.81 8.49
CA GLY A 139 5.34 -19.33 9.56
C GLY A 139 3.87 -19.46 9.15
N LEU A 140 3.35 -18.50 8.39
CA LEU A 140 2.00 -18.59 7.82
C LEU A 140 1.90 -19.74 6.82
N MET A 141 2.90 -19.88 5.94
CA MET A 141 2.92 -20.96 4.94
C MET A 141 2.98 -22.35 5.60
N LYS A 142 3.70 -22.49 6.72
CA LYS A 142 3.72 -23.73 7.51
C LYS A 142 2.39 -24.04 8.21
N LEU A 143 1.54 -23.02 8.44
CA LEU A 143 0.20 -23.18 9.05
C LEU A 143 -0.87 -23.57 8.02
N ALA A 144 -0.80 -22.98 6.83
CA ALA A 144 -1.72 -23.33 5.74
C ALA A 144 -1.63 -24.83 5.43
N ALA A 145 -2.77 -25.48 5.26
CA ALA A 145 -2.81 -26.91 4.92
C ALA A 145 -2.72 -27.15 3.40
N ASN A 146 -3.13 -26.18 2.61
CA ASN A 146 -3.20 -26.29 1.17
C ASN A 146 -3.02 -24.93 0.49
N GLU A 147 -2.89 -24.94 -0.83
CA GLU A 147 -2.67 -23.74 -1.64
C GLU A 147 -3.84 -22.75 -1.53
N ALA A 148 -5.08 -23.23 -1.49
CA ALA A 148 -6.25 -22.38 -1.43
C ALA A 148 -6.33 -21.58 -0.13
N GLU A 149 -5.85 -22.12 1.00
CA GLU A 149 -5.75 -21.36 2.26
C GLU A 149 -4.73 -20.24 2.15
N LEU A 150 -3.56 -20.52 1.57
CA LEU A 150 -2.55 -19.49 1.29
C LEU A 150 -3.09 -18.44 0.31
N ALA A 151 -3.78 -18.88 -0.74
CA ALA A 151 -4.42 -18.00 -1.72
C ALA A 151 -5.49 -17.12 -1.08
N GLY A 152 -6.26 -17.62 -0.10
CA GLY A 152 -7.24 -16.82 0.64
C GLY A 152 -6.62 -15.72 1.48
N VAL A 153 -5.47 -15.98 2.11
CA VAL A 153 -4.70 -14.93 2.80
C VAL A 153 -4.19 -13.89 1.80
N ILE A 154 -3.60 -14.32 0.69
CA ILE A 154 -3.09 -13.39 -0.33
C ILE A 154 -4.23 -12.58 -0.96
N GLY A 155 -5.37 -13.20 -1.23
CA GLY A 155 -6.57 -12.54 -1.74
C GLY A 155 -7.11 -11.48 -0.76
N HIS A 156 -7.07 -11.76 0.55
CA HIS A 156 -7.39 -10.79 1.59
C HIS A 156 -6.44 -9.58 1.56
N GLU A 157 -5.13 -9.82 1.48
CA GLU A 157 -4.13 -8.75 1.38
C GLU A 157 -4.30 -7.89 0.12
N ILE A 158 -4.62 -8.51 -1.02
CA ILE A 158 -4.98 -7.79 -2.26
C ILE A 158 -6.26 -6.97 -2.03
N GLY A 159 -7.27 -7.52 -1.34
CA GLY A 159 -8.47 -6.80 -0.95
C GLY A 159 -8.17 -5.52 -0.15
N HIS A 160 -7.14 -5.52 0.69
CA HIS A 160 -6.69 -4.29 1.36
C HIS A 160 -6.09 -3.23 0.42
N ILE A 161 -5.35 -3.66 -0.60
CA ILE A 161 -4.75 -2.78 -1.61
C ILE A 161 -5.85 -2.19 -2.50
N GLU A 162 -6.79 -3.04 -2.91
CA GLU A 162 -7.95 -2.67 -3.71
C GLU A 162 -8.83 -1.64 -2.98
N GLY A 163 -9.17 -1.90 -1.71
CA GLY A 163 -9.93 -0.98 -0.86
C GLY A 163 -9.16 0.27 -0.39
N LYS A 164 -7.90 0.45 -0.81
CA LYS A 164 -7.02 1.57 -0.40
C LYS A 164 -7.01 1.78 1.12
N HIS A 165 -7.07 0.67 1.87
CA HIS A 165 -7.28 0.71 3.32
C HIS A 165 -6.10 1.33 4.06
N LEU A 166 -4.87 1.03 3.64
CA LEU A 166 -3.66 1.61 4.22
C LEU A 166 -3.58 3.12 3.93
N ILE A 167 -3.85 3.55 2.70
CA ILE A 167 -3.88 4.97 2.30
C ILE A 167 -4.87 5.75 3.16
N SER A 168 -6.06 5.20 3.35
CA SER A 168 -7.11 5.79 4.20
C SER A 168 -6.66 5.90 5.66
N GLN A 169 -5.97 4.88 6.18
CA GLN A 169 -5.45 4.88 7.55
C GLN A 169 -4.29 5.86 7.72
N MET A 170 -3.36 5.93 6.75
CA MET A 170 -2.28 6.91 6.71
C MET A 170 -2.84 8.34 6.70
N SER A 171 -3.88 8.61 5.92
CA SER A 171 -4.51 9.94 5.85
C SER A 171 -5.09 10.35 7.20
N ARG A 172 -5.79 9.43 7.89
CA ARG A 172 -6.33 9.68 9.24
C ARG A 172 -5.23 9.90 10.27
N GLU A 173 -4.16 9.12 10.21
CA GLU A 173 -3.02 9.25 11.14
C GLU A 173 -2.28 10.58 10.92
N ALA A 174 -2.01 10.95 9.67
CA ALA A 174 -1.40 12.24 9.34
C ALA A 174 -2.26 13.43 9.79
N TRP A 175 -3.58 13.34 9.62
CA TRP A 175 -4.51 14.37 10.10
C TRP A 175 -4.47 14.48 11.63
N ARG A 176 -4.60 13.36 12.35
CA ARG A 176 -4.55 13.34 13.82
C ARG A 176 -3.23 13.84 14.38
N GLY A 177 -2.13 13.56 13.70
CA GLY A 177 -0.80 14.01 14.08
C GLY A 177 -0.48 15.45 13.70
N GLY A 178 -1.39 16.19 13.04
CA GLY A 178 -1.13 17.55 12.56
C GLY A 178 -0.06 17.64 11.46
N LEU A 179 0.12 16.56 10.70
CA LEU A 179 1.17 16.42 9.67
C LEU A 179 0.70 16.81 8.27
N MET A 180 -0.59 17.14 8.11
CA MET A 180 -1.20 17.56 6.86
C MET A 180 -0.93 19.06 6.62
N SER A 181 -0.33 19.39 5.48
CA SER A 181 -0.16 20.76 5.00
C SER A 181 -0.90 20.98 3.68
N ALA A 182 -0.94 22.23 3.19
CA ALA A 182 -1.46 22.53 1.85
C ALA A 182 -0.71 21.79 0.72
N ALA A 183 0.57 21.47 0.93
CA ALA A 183 1.36 20.69 -0.01
C ALA A 183 1.14 19.17 0.14
N GLY A 184 0.50 18.70 1.22
CA GLY A 184 0.39 17.29 1.60
C GLY A 184 1.28 16.93 2.80
N VAL A 185 1.55 15.65 2.97
CA VAL A 185 2.41 15.11 4.04
C VAL A 185 3.85 15.01 3.54
N ASP A 186 4.84 15.40 4.33
CA ASP A 186 6.24 15.13 3.98
C ASP A 186 6.47 13.65 3.59
N ARG A 187 7.19 13.41 2.50
CA ARG A 187 7.36 12.07 1.93
C ARG A 187 8.02 11.09 2.91
N ASN A 188 9.07 11.51 3.62
CA ASN A 188 9.73 10.65 4.59
C ASN A 188 8.79 10.30 5.74
N ARG A 189 7.99 11.28 6.19
CA ARG A 189 6.97 11.05 7.20
C ARG A 189 5.86 10.11 6.72
N ALA A 190 5.41 10.26 5.48
CA ALA A 190 4.44 9.36 4.87
C ALA A 190 4.98 7.92 4.81
N VAL A 191 6.25 7.72 4.43
CA VAL A 191 6.88 6.39 4.45
C VAL A 191 6.90 5.81 5.87
N GLN A 192 7.34 6.58 6.86
CA GLN A 192 7.38 6.12 8.26
C GLN A 192 6.00 5.70 8.78
N ILE A 193 4.97 6.51 8.51
CA ILE A 193 3.59 6.18 8.87
C ILE A 193 3.13 4.91 8.15
N GLY A 194 3.41 4.80 6.85
CA GLY A 194 3.04 3.64 6.04
C GLY A 194 3.64 2.34 6.58
N MET A 195 4.93 2.34 6.94
CA MET A 195 5.60 1.18 7.53
C MET A 195 4.98 0.79 8.87
N GLU A 196 4.81 1.76 9.77
CA GLU A 196 4.27 1.53 11.11
C GLU A 196 2.85 0.97 11.05
N LEU A 197 2.00 1.57 10.21
CA LEU A 197 0.62 1.14 10.05
C LEU A 197 0.51 -0.24 9.40
N ALA A 198 1.33 -0.53 8.40
CA ALA A 198 1.22 -1.79 7.64
C ALA A 198 1.61 -3.02 8.46
N VAL A 199 2.64 -2.90 9.32
CA VAL A 199 3.22 -4.05 10.02
C VAL A 199 2.78 -4.15 11.48
N ARG A 200 2.46 -3.02 12.14
CA ARG A 200 2.27 -3.00 13.60
C ARG A 200 0.87 -2.63 14.07
N ARG A 201 0.04 -2.03 13.21
CA ARG A 201 -1.22 -1.43 13.65
C ARG A 201 -2.42 -2.25 13.16
N PRO A 202 -3.42 -2.45 14.03
CA PRO A 202 -4.63 -3.13 13.62
C PRO A 202 -5.38 -2.30 12.58
N ARG A 203 -6.03 -3.00 11.65
CA ARG A 203 -7.04 -2.42 10.75
C ARG A 203 -8.36 -2.26 11.49
N SER A 204 -9.21 -1.37 10.96
CA SER A 204 -10.58 -1.23 11.48
C SER A 204 -11.41 -2.45 11.11
N ARG A 205 -12.42 -2.75 11.93
CA ARG A 205 -13.36 -3.84 11.70
C ARG A 205 -13.98 -3.77 10.30
N GLU A 206 -14.36 -2.57 9.85
CA GLU A 206 -14.96 -2.33 8.54
C GLU A 206 -14.01 -2.66 7.40
N ASN A 207 -12.73 -2.29 7.53
CA ASN A 207 -11.71 -2.59 6.53
C ASN A 207 -11.43 -4.09 6.42
N GLU A 208 -11.48 -4.82 7.53
CA GLU A 208 -11.30 -6.27 7.56
C GLU A 208 -12.46 -6.99 6.86
N TYR A 209 -13.70 -6.57 7.09
CA TYR A 209 -14.86 -7.14 6.38
C TYR A 209 -14.86 -6.79 4.89
N ASP A 210 -14.50 -5.57 4.51
CA ASP A 210 -14.41 -5.20 3.09
C ASP A 210 -13.31 -6.02 2.39
N ALA A 211 -12.14 -6.17 3.01
CA ALA A 211 -11.06 -7.01 2.48
C ALA A 211 -11.43 -8.51 2.41
N ASP A 212 -12.23 -9.01 3.35
CA ASP A 212 -12.80 -10.37 3.29
C ASP A 212 -13.68 -10.58 2.07
N LEU A 213 -14.61 -9.65 1.81
CA LEU A 213 -15.54 -9.77 0.69
C LEU A 213 -14.80 -9.66 -0.65
N ARG A 214 -13.84 -8.74 -0.77
CA ARG A 214 -12.98 -8.63 -1.95
C ARG A 214 -12.13 -9.88 -2.12
N GLY A 215 -11.53 -10.38 -1.05
CA GLY A 215 -10.74 -11.62 -1.07
C GLY A 215 -11.54 -12.82 -1.56
N LEU A 216 -12.77 -13.01 -1.06
CA LEU A 216 -13.68 -14.07 -1.54
C LEU A 216 -14.00 -13.92 -3.03
N ARG A 217 -14.31 -12.70 -3.49
CA ARG A 217 -14.57 -12.43 -4.92
C ARG A 217 -13.34 -12.77 -5.77
N ILE A 218 -12.17 -12.29 -5.38
CA ILE A 218 -10.90 -12.54 -6.07
C ILE A 218 -10.61 -14.05 -6.13
N MET A 219 -10.79 -14.78 -5.03
CA MET A 219 -10.63 -16.24 -5.01
C MET A 219 -11.59 -16.92 -5.99
N ARG A 220 -12.86 -16.52 -5.99
CA ARG A 220 -13.89 -17.07 -6.88
C ARG A 220 -13.54 -16.87 -8.35
N GLU A 221 -13.16 -15.66 -8.72
CA GLU A 221 -12.77 -15.31 -10.10
C GLU A 221 -11.47 -15.99 -10.51
N ALA A 222 -10.54 -16.18 -9.57
CA ALA A 222 -9.33 -16.98 -9.77
C ALA A 222 -9.59 -18.50 -9.70
N THR A 223 -10.84 -18.93 -9.50
CA THR A 223 -11.31 -20.33 -9.40
C THR A 223 -10.77 -21.12 -8.20
N TYR A 224 -10.25 -20.46 -7.18
CA TYR A 224 -9.84 -21.09 -5.91
C TYR A 224 -11.06 -21.45 -5.05
N ALA A 225 -10.89 -22.47 -4.20
CA ALA A 225 -11.91 -22.86 -3.23
C ALA A 225 -12.13 -21.76 -2.16
N GLU A 226 -13.24 -21.03 -2.24
CA GLU A 226 -13.61 -19.97 -1.28
C GLU A 226 -13.69 -20.47 0.17
N SER A 227 -14.06 -21.75 0.36
CA SER A 227 -14.14 -22.41 1.66
C SER A 227 -12.79 -22.44 2.40
N ALA A 228 -11.67 -22.35 1.68
CA ALA A 228 -10.34 -22.34 2.27
C ALA A 228 -10.07 -21.05 3.07
N MET A 229 -10.64 -19.90 2.67
CA MET A 229 -10.53 -18.66 3.45
C MET A 229 -11.23 -18.80 4.81
N VAL A 230 -12.40 -19.44 4.84
CA VAL A 230 -13.12 -19.78 6.09
C VAL A 230 -12.31 -20.75 6.94
N SER A 231 -11.77 -21.80 6.33
CA SER A 231 -10.93 -22.81 7.01
C SER A 231 -9.73 -22.15 7.69
N PHE A 232 -8.98 -21.33 6.95
CA PHE A 232 -7.80 -20.66 7.47
C PHE A 232 -8.12 -19.67 8.60
N MET A 233 -9.16 -18.83 8.43
CA MET A 233 -9.62 -17.93 9.49
C MET A 233 -10.07 -18.71 10.74
N GLY A 234 -10.72 -19.86 10.55
CA GLY A 234 -11.07 -20.79 11.62
C GLY A 234 -9.85 -21.29 12.39
N LYS A 235 -8.77 -21.69 11.69
CA LYS A 235 -7.50 -22.10 12.32
C LYS A 235 -6.90 -20.99 13.17
N LEU A 236 -6.93 -19.74 12.69
CA LEU A 236 -6.43 -18.59 13.45
C LEU A 236 -7.27 -18.33 14.70
N ALA A 237 -8.60 -18.35 14.56
CA ALA A 237 -9.53 -18.05 15.65
C ALA A 237 -9.57 -19.14 16.75
N GLN A 238 -9.19 -20.37 16.40
CA GLN A 238 -9.18 -21.53 17.31
C GLN A 238 -7.79 -21.81 17.90
N LYS A 239 -6.73 -21.12 17.46
CA LYS A 239 -5.39 -21.32 18.00
C LYS A 239 -5.37 -20.88 19.48
N GLY A 240 -5.32 -21.86 20.38
CA GLY A 240 -5.24 -21.61 21.83
C GLY A 240 -3.94 -20.89 22.22
N GLY A 241 -3.95 -20.20 23.36
CA GLY A 241 -2.82 -19.39 23.83
C GLY A 241 -2.91 -17.93 23.38
N ALA A 242 -1.77 -17.25 23.25
CA ALA A 242 -1.74 -15.89 22.70
C ALA A 242 -2.20 -15.91 21.24
N PRO A 243 -3.06 -14.97 20.80
CA PRO A 243 -3.48 -14.88 19.41
C PRO A 243 -2.26 -14.84 18.47
N PRO A 244 -2.32 -15.50 17.30
CA PRO A 244 -1.29 -15.33 16.27
C PRO A 244 -1.03 -13.86 15.96
N THR A 245 0.21 -13.50 15.61
CA THR A 245 0.56 -12.11 15.24
C THR A 245 -0.37 -11.56 14.15
N PHE A 246 -0.80 -12.41 13.20
CA PHE A 246 -1.83 -12.07 12.21
C PHE A 246 -3.09 -11.45 12.83
N LEU A 247 -3.64 -11.98 13.92
CA LEU A 247 -4.84 -11.42 14.55
C LEU A 247 -4.60 -10.11 15.32
N SER A 248 -3.33 -9.71 15.51
CA SER A 248 -2.99 -8.41 16.09
C SER A 248 -3.10 -7.29 15.07
N THR A 249 -2.81 -7.57 13.80
CA THR A 249 -2.99 -6.64 12.67
C THR A 249 -4.35 -6.78 11.99
N HIS A 250 -4.92 -8.00 12.01
CA HIS A 250 -6.20 -8.37 11.39
C HIS A 250 -7.19 -8.92 12.43
N PRO A 251 -7.83 -8.03 13.22
CA PRO A 251 -8.66 -8.45 14.35
C PRO A 251 -9.97 -9.12 13.94
N HIS A 252 -10.77 -9.51 14.96
CA HIS A 252 -12.14 -10.01 14.83
C HIS A 252 -12.32 -11.38 14.16
N GLY A 253 -11.35 -12.29 14.31
CA GLY A 253 -11.37 -13.60 13.65
C GLY A 253 -12.69 -14.39 13.79
N LYS A 254 -13.27 -14.50 15.00
CA LYS A 254 -14.51 -15.27 15.22
C LYS A 254 -15.72 -14.70 14.47
N ASP A 255 -15.91 -13.38 14.52
CA ASP A 255 -17.04 -12.73 13.86
C ASP A 255 -16.89 -12.75 12.33
N ARG A 256 -15.63 -12.72 11.85
CA ARG A 256 -15.30 -12.81 10.43
C ARG A 256 -15.53 -14.20 9.86
N VAL A 257 -15.27 -15.28 10.61
CA VAL A 257 -15.65 -16.65 10.19
C VAL A 257 -17.14 -16.71 9.84
N LEU A 258 -18.00 -16.19 10.73
CA LEU A 258 -19.45 -16.20 10.50
C LEU A 258 -19.86 -15.34 9.30
N ALA A 259 -19.21 -14.19 9.09
CA ALA A 259 -19.48 -13.33 7.95
C ALA A 259 -19.03 -13.96 6.62
N LEU A 260 -17.84 -14.54 6.57
CA LEU A 260 -17.32 -15.25 5.41
C LEU A 260 -18.24 -16.41 5.02
N GLN A 261 -18.66 -17.23 6.00
CA GLN A 261 -19.60 -18.35 5.77
C GLN A 261 -20.90 -17.91 5.09
N ARG A 262 -21.45 -16.73 5.45
CA ARG A 262 -22.68 -16.21 4.85
C ARG A 262 -22.48 -15.71 3.41
N ASN A 263 -21.25 -15.40 3.00
CA ASN A 263 -20.92 -14.85 1.69
C ASN A 263 -20.31 -15.88 0.73
N LEU A 264 -20.10 -17.12 1.19
CA LEU A 264 -19.67 -18.22 0.34
C LEU A 264 -20.71 -18.47 -0.75
N ASN A 265 -20.24 -18.70 -1.97
CA ASN A 265 -21.08 -19.19 -3.04
C ASN A 265 -20.93 -20.72 -3.19
N PRO A 266 -21.93 -21.51 -2.75
CA PRO A 266 -21.82 -22.97 -2.75
C PRO A 266 -21.86 -23.59 -4.15
N THR A 267 -22.27 -22.84 -5.18
CA THR A 267 -22.37 -23.36 -6.56
C THR A 267 -21.10 -23.17 -7.39
N VAL A 268 -20.19 -22.28 -6.97
CA VAL A 268 -18.93 -21.94 -7.67
C VAL A 268 -17.69 -22.42 -6.91
N SER A 269 -17.85 -22.89 -5.67
CA SER A 269 -16.76 -23.39 -4.83
C SER A 269 -16.18 -24.70 -5.38
N GLY A 270 -15.30 -24.61 -6.37
CA GLY A 270 -14.51 -25.73 -6.89
C GLY A 270 -13.49 -26.23 -5.86
N ASN A 271 -12.76 -27.29 -6.23
CA ASN A 271 -11.76 -27.92 -5.36
C ASN A 271 -10.32 -27.43 -5.63
N THR A 272 -10.15 -26.37 -6.42
CA THR A 272 -8.83 -25.85 -6.81
C THR A 272 -8.04 -25.42 -5.59
N GLY A 273 -6.80 -25.92 -5.51
CA GLY A 273 -5.87 -25.59 -4.44
C GLY A 273 -6.10 -26.33 -3.12
N LEU A 274 -7.02 -27.29 -3.06
CA LEU A 274 -7.28 -28.09 -1.84
C LEU A 274 -6.36 -29.31 -1.69
N ASP A 275 -5.50 -29.61 -2.66
CA ASP A 275 -4.55 -30.73 -2.59
C ASP A 275 -3.42 -30.44 -1.58
N GLU A 276 -3.53 -31.05 -0.40
CA GLU A 276 -2.55 -30.91 0.69
C GLU A 276 -1.19 -31.54 0.35
N ALA A 277 -1.18 -32.62 -0.45
CA ALA A 277 0.05 -33.31 -0.81
C ALA A 277 0.87 -32.49 -1.82
N TYR A 278 0.19 -31.91 -2.81
CA TYR A 278 0.79 -30.96 -3.73
C TYR A 278 1.35 -29.75 -2.97
N TYR A 279 0.55 -29.12 -2.12
CA TYR A 279 1.02 -27.96 -1.33
C TYR A 279 2.23 -28.30 -0.45
N SER A 280 2.18 -29.44 0.24
CA SER A 280 3.29 -29.92 1.08
C SER A 280 4.58 -30.12 0.28
N GLN A 281 4.48 -30.56 -0.98
CA GLN A 281 5.64 -30.70 -1.86
C GLN A 281 6.22 -29.34 -2.25
N GLN A 282 5.38 -28.33 -2.49
CA GLN A 282 5.82 -26.96 -2.82
C GLN A 282 6.56 -26.33 -1.65
N ILE A 283 6.03 -26.45 -0.42
CA ILE A 283 6.63 -25.81 0.76
C ILE A 283 7.71 -26.65 1.46
N ARG A 284 8.14 -27.78 0.87
CA ARG A 284 9.04 -28.75 1.52
C ARG A 284 10.35 -28.16 2.05
N ALA A 285 10.85 -27.12 1.38
CA ALA A 285 12.09 -26.43 1.76
C ALA A 285 12.00 -25.71 3.11
N LEU A 286 10.78 -25.41 3.58
CA LEU A 286 10.55 -24.80 4.90
C LEU A 286 10.72 -25.77 6.07
N GLY A 287 10.90 -27.07 5.79
CA GLY A 287 10.99 -28.12 6.80
C GLY A 287 9.64 -28.48 7.42
N ARG A 288 9.54 -29.69 7.98
CA ARG A 288 8.35 -30.13 8.72
C ARG A 288 8.27 -29.44 10.09
N ARG A 289 7.04 -29.26 10.58
CA ARG A 289 6.75 -28.62 11.89
C ARG A 289 7.57 -29.29 13.00
N ASN A 290 8.44 -28.54 13.67
CA ASN A 290 8.79 -28.86 15.05
C ASN A 290 7.66 -28.33 15.94
N VAL A 291 6.56 -29.09 16.04
CA VAL A 291 5.58 -28.89 17.13
C VAL A 291 6.14 -29.57 18.38
N THR A 292 7.23 -29.03 18.92
CA THR A 292 7.80 -29.45 20.20
C THR A 292 7.76 -28.26 21.14
N GLY A 293 6.59 -28.02 21.74
CA GLY A 293 6.36 -26.90 22.62
C GLY A 293 5.03 -26.97 23.37
N ALA A 294 4.66 -28.17 23.83
CA ALA A 294 3.65 -28.35 24.88
C ALA A 294 3.92 -29.71 25.55
N ARG A 295 4.77 -29.69 26.58
CA ARG A 295 4.66 -30.60 27.73
C ARG A 295 3.97 -29.84 28.84
#